data_AF-A0A376YG04-F1
#
_entry.id   AF-A0A376YG04-F1
#
_cell.length_a   1.000
_cell.length_b   1.000
_cell.length_c   1.000
_cell.angle_alpha   90.00
_cell.angle_beta   90.00
_cell.angle_gamma   90.00
#
_symmetry.space_group_name_H-M   'P 1'
#
loop_
_entity.id
_entity.type
_entity.pdbx_description
1 polymer ?
#
loop_
_entity_poly.entity_id
_entity_poly.type
_entity_poly.pdbx_seq_one_letter_code
_entity_poly.pdbx_strand_id
1 'polypeptide(L)'
;MDITKSKVGIRYLKPTDKLTIQPGGLINDKSIGSGGAVYLDVNYKFVPWFNLTVRNRYNHNNYSSTDLSGELDNNDTYEIGTYWNFKITDKFSYTFEPHYFIRVNDFNSSNGKDHHWEITNTFRYRINEHWLPIRITLVRS
;
A
#
# COMPACT_ATOMS: atom_id res chain seq x y z
N MET A 1 10.12 0.88 17.55
CA MET A 1 8.67 1.14 17.58
C MET A 1 8.03 -0.08 16.96
N ASP A 2 7.44 -0.95 17.77
CA ASP A 2 6.79 -2.16 17.27
C ASP A 2 5.44 -1.76 16.67
N ILE A 3 5.22 -2.18 15.42
CA ILE A 3 3.96 -1.99 14.73
C ILE A 3 3.44 -3.37 14.37
N THR A 4 2.32 -3.75 14.97
CA THR A 4 1.59 -4.95 14.54
C THR A 4 0.58 -4.53 13.48
N LYS A 5 0.66 -5.11 12.28
CA LYS A 5 -0.32 -4.89 11.20
C LYS A 5 -1.00 -6.21 10.85
N SER A 6 -2.32 -6.21 10.94
CA SER A 6 -3.16 -7.32 10.50
C SER A 6 -3.92 -6.91 9.24
N LYS A 7 -3.83 -7.72 8.19
CA LYS A 7 -4.55 -7.51 6.94
C LYS A 7 -5.73 -8.46 6.86
N VAL A 8 -6.92 -7.90 6.64
CA VAL A 8 -8.14 -8.66 6.39
C VAL A 8 -8.54 -8.42 4.94
N GLY A 9 -8.57 -9.49 4.14
CA GLY A 9 -9.12 -9.46 2.80
C GLY A 9 -10.56 -9.93 2.83
N ILE A 10 -11.46 -9.18 2.20
CA ILE A 10 -12.83 -9.64 1.92
C ILE A 10 -12.82 -10.39 0.58
N ARG A 11 -13.84 -11.22 0.32
CA ARG A 11 -14.02 -11.97 -0.93
C ARG A 11 -13.73 -11.08 -2.15
N TYR A 12 -12.85 -11.55 -3.03
CA TYR A 12 -12.55 -10.87 -4.29
C TYR A 12 -13.63 -11.15 -5.35
N LEU A 13 -13.93 -10.12 -6.14
CA LEU A 13 -14.80 -10.18 -7.31
C LEU A 13 -13.94 -10.30 -8.56
N LYS A 14 -14.33 -11.17 -9.50
CA LYS A 14 -13.67 -11.34 -10.80
C LYS A 14 -14.70 -11.21 -11.92
N PRO A 15 -15.03 -9.97 -12.35
CA PRO A 15 -16.01 -9.77 -13.43
C PRO A 15 -15.56 -10.38 -14.76
N THR A 16 -14.25 -10.50 -14.99
CA THR A 16 -13.64 -11.17 -16.14
C THR A 16 -12.37 -11.92 -15.69
N ASP A 17 -11.77 -12.70 -16.59
CA ASP A 17 -10.49 -13.38 -16.32
C ASP A 17 -9.30 -12.42 -16.13
N LYS A 18 -9.44 -11.17 -16.61
CA LYS A 18 -8.41 -10.14 -16.57
C LYS A 18 -8.61 -9.13 -15.44
N LEU A 19 -9.83 -8.92 -14.96
CA LEU A 19 -10.17 -7.91 -13.96
C LEU A 19 -10.47 -8.56 -12.60
N THR A 20 -9.78 -8.12 -11.56
CA THR A 20 -10.06 -8.49 -10.16
C THR A 20 -10.31 -7.23 -9.34
N ILE A 21 -11.39 -7.23 -8.57
CA ILE A 21 -11.73 -6.16 -7.62
C ILE A 21 -11.71 -6.78 -6.22
N GLN A 22 -10.93 -6.20 -5.32
CA GLN A 22 -10.76 -6.73 -3.98
C GLN A 22 -10.89 -5.61 -2.94
N PRO A 23 -12.03 -5.52 -2.26
CA PRO A 23 -12.13 -4.71 -1.05
C PRO A 23 -11.38 -5.38 0.10
N GLY A 24 -10.89 -4.58 1.03
CA GLY A 24 -10.33 -5.12 2.26
C GLY A 24 -10.06 -4.04 3.29
N GLY A 25 -9.51 -4.49 4.42
CA GLY A 25 -9.16 -3.62 5.53
C GLY A 25 -7.82 -3.98 6.16
N LEU A 26 -7.30 -3.04 6.91
CA LEU A 26 -6.11 -3.19 7.74
C LEU A 26 -6.46 -2.72 9.14
N ILE A 27 -5.96 -3.42 10.14
CA ILE A 27 -5.91 -2.94 11.52
C ILE A 27 -4.43 -2.82 11.86
N ASN A 28 -4.05 -1.69 12.42
CA ASN A 28 -2.69 -1.46 12.89
C ASN A 28 -2.71 -1.02 14.35
N ASP A 29 -1.69 -1.44 15.08
CA ASP A 29 -1.44 -1.04 16.46
C ASP A 29 -0.01 -0.52 16.59
N LYS A 30 0.14 0.64 17.24
CA LYS A 30 1.39 1.38 17.42
C LYS A 30 1.47 1.87 18.86
N SER A 31 2.67 2.19 19.32
CA SER A 31 2.87 2.71 20.69
C SER A 31 2.09 4.00 21.01
N ILE A 32 1.69 4.78 19.99
CA ILE A 32 0.92 6.01 20.12
C ILE A 32 -0.60 5.80 20.02
N GLY A 33 -1.05 4.60 19.66
CA GLY A 33 -2.46 4.26 19.47
C GLY A 33 -2.70 3.34 18.28
N SER A 34 -3.95 2.87 18.17
CA SER A 34 -4.39 2.00 17.09
C SER A 34 -4.96 2.78 15.91
N GLY A 35 -5.10 2.11 14.78
CA GLY A 35 -5.74 2.66 13.60
C GLY A 35 -6.30 1.57 12.70
N GLY A 36 -7.09 2.02 11.74
CA GLY A 36 -7.71 1.19 10.72
C GLY A 36 -7.45 1.74 9.33
N ALA A 37 -7.62 0.90 8.33
CA ALA A 37 -7.75 1.38 6.96
C ALA A 37 -8.76 0.53 6.20
N VAL A 38 -9.51 1.17 5.31
CA VAL A 38 -10.31 0.50 4.30
C VAL A 38 -9.66 0.75 2.95
N TYR A 39 -9.66 -0.26 2.09
CA TYR A 39 -9.09 -0.13 0.75
C TYR A 39 -9.88 -0.90 -0.29
N LEU A 40 -9.72 -0.45 -1.54
CA LEU A 40 -10.19 -1.11 -2.73
C LEU A 40 -9.03 -1.31 -3.70
N ASP A 41 -8.72 -2.57 -4.00
CA ASP A 41 -7.79 -2.95 -5.04
C ASP A 41 -8.53 -3.22 -6.34
N VAL A 42 -8.07 -2.62 -7.43
CA VAL A 42 -8.49 -2.96 -8.80
C VAL A 42 -7.26 -3.45 -9.54
N ASN A 43 -7.22 -4.73 -9.87
CA ASN A 43 -6.15 -5.35 -10.65
C ASN A 43 -6.62 -5.66 -12.07
N TYR A 44 -5.82 -5.28 -13.06
CA TYR A 44 -6.04 -5.64 -14.45
C TYR A 44 -4.81 -6.32 -15.05
N LYS A 45 -5.02 -7.51 -15.62
CA LYS A 45 -4.01 -8.26 -16.37
C LYS A 45 -4.07 -7.88 -17.85
N PHE A 46 -3.16 -7.02 -18.28
CA PHE A 46 -3.07 -6.59 -19.67
C PHE A 46 -2.58 -7.72 -20.57
N VAL A 47 -1.47 -8.35 -20.16
CA VAL A 47 -0.76 -9.41 -20.88
C VAL A 47 -0.17 -10.41 -19.88
N PRO A 48 0.22 -11.63 -20.30
CA PRO A 48 0.70 -12.66 -19.37
C PRO A 48 1.89 -12.25 -18.49
N TRP A 49 2.70 -11.30 -18.95
CA TRP A 49 3.88 -10.82 -18.23
C TRP A 49 3.66 -9.50 -17.47
N PHE A 50 2.51 -8.83 -17.61
CA PHE A 50 2.25 -7.54 -16.97
C PHE A 50 0.81 -7.37 -16.47
N ASN A 51 0.70 -6.93 -15.23
CA ASN A 51 -0.54 -6.47 -14.64
C ASN A 51 -0.31 -5.22 -13.77
N LEU A 52 -1.36 -4.43 -13.64
CA LEU A 52 -1.40 -3.25 -12.78
C LEU A 52 -2.45 -3.46 -11.70
N THR A 53 -2.09 -3.23 -10.44
CA THR A 53 -3.08 -3.02 -9.37
C THR A 53 -3.08 -1.56 -8.99
N VAL A 54 -4.25 -0.93 -8.91
CA VAL A 54 -4.44 0.35 -8.26
C VAL A 54 -5.14 0.11 -6.93
N ARG A 55 -4.57 0.61 -5.83
CA ARG A 55 -5.15 0.57 -4.49
C ARG A 55 -5.54 1.99 -4.10
N ASN A 56 -6.81 2.17 -3.76
CA ASN A 56 -7.29 3.35 -3.06
C ASN A 56 -7.49 2.98 -1.59
N ARG A 57 -6.87 3.71 -0.66
CA ARG A 57 -6.91 3.39 0.77
C ARG A 57 -7.12 4.65 1.61
N TYR A 58 -8.09 4.60 2.51
CA TYR A 58 -8.27 5.59 3.57
C TYR A 58 -7.71 5.02 4.87
N ASN A 59 -6.77 5.72 5.51
CA ASN A 59 -6.17 5.34 6.78
C ASN A 59 -6.71 6.27 7.88
N HIS A 60 -7.35 5.68 8.89
CA HIS A 60 -7.88 6.36 10.06
C HIS A 60 -7.06 6.02 11.30
N ASN A 61 -6.66 7.02 12.07
CA ASN A 61 -6.10 6.82 13.40
C ASN A 61 -7.22 6.88 14.45
N ASN A 62 -7.29 5.93 15.38
CA ASN A 62 -8.25 5.96 16.50
C ASN A 62 -7.79 6.84 17.67
N TYR A 63 -6.85 7.75 17.42
CA TYR A 63 -6.28 8.68 18.38
C TYR A 63 -6.02 10.01 17.69
N SER A 64 -6.09 11.09 18.46
CA SER A 64 -5.83 12.45 17.98
C SER A 64 -4.41 12.89 18.31
N SER A 65 -3.91 13.85 17.55
CA SER A 65 -2.64 14.54 17.73
C SER A 65 -2.82 16.03 17.48
N THR A 66 -1.91 16.86 17.99
CA THR A 66 -1.92 18.30 17.73
C THR A 66 -1.65 18.58 16.26
N ASP A 67 -2.58 19.29 15.62
CA ASP A 67 -2.52 19.72 14.22
C ASP A 67 -1.69 21.01 14.04
N LEU A 68 -1.63 21.56 12.82
CA LEU A 68 -0.87 22.78 12.53
C LEU A 68 -1.48 24.05 13.14
N SER A 69 -2.77 24.02 13.49
CA SER A 69 -3.48 25.11 14.17
C SER A 69 -3.31 25.07 15.70
N GLY A 70 -2.83 23.95 16.24
CA GLY A 70 -2.65 23.71 17.67
C GLY A 70 -3.82 22.94 18.32
N GLU A 71 -4.81 22.56 17.54
CA GLU A 71 -5.99 21.80 17.99
C GLU A 71 -5.76 20.30 17.89
N LEU A 72 -6.59 19.50 18.56
CA LEU A 72 -6.52 18.04 18.48
C LEU A 72 -7.36 17.51 17.31
N ASP A 73 -6.71 16.81 16.39
CA ASP A 73 -7.38 16.14 15.26
C ASP A 73 -6.69 14.81 14.91
N ASN A 74 -7.34 13.97 14.13
CA ASN A 74 -6.82 12.68 13.69
C ASN A 74 -5.90 12.90 12.48
N ASN A 75 -4.64 12.46 12.58
CA ASN A 75 -3.68 12.55 11.47
C ASN A 75 -3.93 11.47 10.39
N ASP A 76 -5.11 11.54 9.79
CA ASP A 76 -5.62 10.61 8.79
C ASP A 76 -4.94 10.84 7.45
N THR A 77 -4.93 9.80 6.61
CA THR A 77 -4.24 9.86 5.32
C THR A 77 -4.98 9.08 4.26
N TYR A 78 -5.22 9.72 3.12
CA TYR A 78 -5.65 9.05 1.90
C TYR A 78 -4.43 8.64 1.07
N GLU A 79 -4.50 7.45 0.49
CA GLU A 79 -3.39 6.85 -0.24
C GLU A 79 -3.86 6.26 -1.56
N ILE A 80 -3.10 6.57 -2.60
CA ILE A 80 -3.21 5.97 -3.92
C ILE A 80 -1.92 5.21 -4.19
N GLY A 81 -1.98 3.89 -4.09
CA GLY A 81 -0.86 3.01 -4.41
C GLY A 81 -1.06 2.39 -5.78
N THR A 82 0.00 2.28 -6.58
CA THR A 82 -0.03 1.47 -7.80
C THR A 82 1.03 0.38 -7.74
N TYR A 83 0.72 -0.81 -8.24
CA TYR A 83 1.60 -1.96 -8.27
C TYR A 83 1.77 -2.43 -9.70
N TRP A 84 2.89 -2.08 -10.30
CA TRP A 84 3.25 -2.45 -11.66
C TRP A 84 4.04 -3.74 -11.61
N ASN A 85 3.38 -4.86 -11.92
CA ASN A 85 3.97 -6.19 -11.76
C ASN A 85 4.46 -6.71 -13.10
N PHE A 86 5.76 -6.96 -13.19
CA PHE A 86 6.43 -7.50 -14.37
C PHE A 86 6.95 -8.91 -14.09
N LYS A 87 6.53 -9.88 -14.89
CA LYS A 87 7.17 -11.20 -15.00
C LYS A 87 8.22 -11.11 -16.12
N ILE A 88 9.47 -10.87 -15.76
CA ILE A 88 10.56 -10.68 -16.72
C ILE A 88 10.99 -12.04 -17.29
N THR A 89 11.12 -13.05 -16.42
CA THR A 89 11.29 -14.46 -16.80
C THR A 89 10.47 -15.35 -15.88
N ASP A 90 10.50 -16.67 -16.07
CA ASP A 90 9.86 -17.62 -15.14
C ASP A 90 10.47 -17.61 -13.72
N LYS A 91 11.72 -17.12 -13.61
CA LYS A 91 12.46 -17.05 -12.34
C LYS A 91 12.55 -15.64 -11.78
N PHE A 92 12.42 -14.61 -12.62
CA PHE A 92 12.67 -13.22 -12.23
C PHE A 92 11.42 -12.35 -12.42
N SER A 93 11.04 -11.63 -11.37
CA SER A 93 9.95 -10.65 -11.41
C SER A 93 10.36 -9.36 -10.73
N TYR A 94 9.73 -8.28 -11.18
CA TYR A 94 9.94 -6.94 -10.67
C TYR A 94 8.59 -6.29 -10.38
N THR A 95 8.49 -5.57 -9.27
CA THR A 95 7.35 -4.72 -8.97
C THR A 95 7.83 -3.31 -8.70
N PHE A 96 7.26 -2.36 -9.44
CA PHE A 96 7.39 -0.93 -9.18
C PHE A 96 6.13 -0.44 -8.45
N GLU A 97 6.32 0.17 -7.28
CA GLU A 97 5.26 0.47 -6.33
C GLU A 97 5.34 1.94 -5.89
N PRO A 98 4.88 2.90 -6.70
CA PRO A 98 4.74 4.28 -6.25
C PRO A 98 3.42 4.42 -5.47
N HIS A 99 3.54 5.01 -4.28
CA HIS A 99 2.43 5.35 -3.40
C HIS A 99 2.39 6.86 -3.21
N TYR A 100 1.24 7.46 -3.44
CA TYR A 100 0.98 8.86 -3.14
C TYR A 100 0.11 8.97 -1.90
N PHE A 101 0.57 9.73 -0.92
CA PHE A 101 -0.12 9.94 0.35
C PHE A 101 -0.51 11.40 0.50
N ILE A 102 -1.72 11.64 0.98
CA ILE A 102 -2.32 12.97 1.20
C ILE A 102 -2.89 13.02 2.61
N ARG A 103 -2.53 14.05 3.38
CA ARG A 103 -3.11 14.33 4.69
C ARG A 103 -4.56 14.77 4.51
N VAL A 104 -5.44 14.19 5.31
CA VAL A 104 -6.88 14.49 5.24
C VAL A 104 -7.21 15.76 6.02
N ASN A 105 -6.55 15.91 7.17
CA ASN A 105 -6.69 17.02 8.10
C ASN A 105 -5.44 17.92 8.09
N ASP A 106 -5.42 18.97 8.91
CA ASP A 106 -4.39 20.03 8.94
C ASP A 106 -3.04 19.56 9.52
N PHE A 107 -2.40 18.62 8.81
CA PHE A 107 -1.11 18.03 9.17
C PHE A 107 -0.15 18.11 8.00
N ASN A 108 1.15 18.05 8.31
CA ASN A 108 2.20 17.87 7.32
C ASN A 108 2.82 16.47 7.41
N SER A 109 3.27 15.97 6.27
CA SER A 109 4.29 14.94 6.15
C SER A 109 5.67 15.49 6.53
N SER A 110 6.64 14.58 6.72
CA SER A 110 8.01 14.93 7.12
C SER A 110 8.73 15.85 6.13
N ASN A 111 8.25 15.96 4.89
CA ASN A 111 8.74 16.89 3.88
C ASN A 111 8.16 18.32 4.01
N GLY A 112 7.38 18.60 5.06
CA GLY A 112 6.76 19.91 5.31
C GLY A 112 5.55 20.22 4.42
N LYS A 113 5.01 19.23 3.71
CA LYS A 113 3.81 19.35 2.87
C LYS A 113 2.72 18.41 3.34
N ASP A 114 1.48 18.67 2.95
CA ASP A 114 0.32 17.80 3.15
C ASP A 114 0.34 16.54 2.28
N HIS A 115 1.34 16.36 1.42
CA HIS A 115 1.45 15.19 0.55
C HIS A 115 2.89 14.76 0.31
N HIS A 116 3.07 13.48 -0.01
CA HIS A 116 4.37 12.93 -0.39
C HIS A 116 4.22 11.65 -1.23
N TRP A 117 5.34 11.24 -1.84
CA TRP A 117 5.45 10.01 -2.60
C TRP A 117 6.38 9.05 -1.87
N GLU A 118 6.01 7.78 -1.80
CA GLU A 118 6.94 6.70 -1.49
C GLU A 118 7.10 5.82 -2.72
N ILE A 119 8.33 5.65 -3.18
CA ILE A 119 8.67 4.81 -4.32
C ILE A 119 9.35 3.55 -3.83
N THR A 120 8.71 2.42 -4.07
CA THR A 120 9.25 1.11 -3.72
C THR A 120 9.57 0.28 -4.97
N ASN A 121 10.77 -0.28 -5.01
CA ASN A 121 11.23 -1.18 -6.07
C ASN A 121 11.48 -2.55 -5.46
N THR A 122 10.72 -3.56 -5.89
CA THR A 122 10.84 -4.93 -5.39
C THR A 122 11.29 -5.88 -6.49
N PHE A 123 12.48 -6.47 -6.33
CA PHE A 123 12.99 -7.53 -7.19
C PHE A 123 12.82 -8.88 -6.51
N ARG A 124 12.35 -9.87 -7.27
CA ARG A 124 12.12 -11.24 -6.77
C ARG A 124 12.76 -12.25 -7.71
N TYR A 125 13.59 -13.12 -7.14
CA TYR A 125 14.21 -14.24 -7.86
C TYR A 125 13.82 -15.58 -7.23
N ARG A 126 13.31 -16.48 -8.07
CA ARG A 126 12.87 -17.83 -7.72
C ARG A 126 13.93 -18.84 -8.18
N ILE A 127 14.43 -19.66 -7.25
CA ILE A 127 15.44 -20.68 -7.56
C ILE A 127 14.77 -21.90 -8.22
N ASN A 128 13.66 -22.36 -7.65
CA ASN A 128 12.88 -23.50 -8.12
C ASN A 128 11.40 -23.32 -7.79
N GLU A 129 10.58 -24.33 -8.08
CA GLU A 129 9.14 -24.19 -7.92
C GLU A 129 8.67 -23.91 -6.48
N HIS A 130 9.43 -24.33 -5.47
CA HIS A 130 9.02 -24.23 -4.07
C HIS A 130 9.77 -23.14 -3.30
N TRP A 131 10.84 -22.56 -3.88
CA TRP A 131 11.73 -21.65 -3.18
C TRP A 131 11.90 -20.30 -3.88
N LEU A 132 11.49 -19.25 -3.18
CA LEU A 132 11.66 -17.85 -3.57
C LEU A 132 12.48 -17.11 -2.51
N PRO A 133 13.81 -17.33 -2.46
CA PRO A 133 14.63 -16.92 -1.32
C PRO A 133 15.05 -15.45 -1.37
N ILE A 134 15.07 -14.80 -2.54
CA ILE A 134 15.57 -13.44 -2.66
C ILE A 134 14.44 -12.48 -3.03
N ARG A 135 14.13 -11.60 -2.07
CA ARG A 135 13.34 -10.39 -2.26
C ARG A 135 14.20 -9.21 -1.81
N ILE A 136 14.54 -8.32 -2.73
CA ILE A 136 15.20 -7.05 -2.43
C ILE A 136 14.18 -5.95 -2.63
N THR A 137 13.99 -5.12 -1.62
CA THR A 137 13.06 -3.99 -1.63
C THR A 137 13.82 -2.71 -1.33
N LEU A 138 13.78 -1.75 -2.24
CA LEU A 138 14.37 -0.43 -2.10
C LEU A 138 13.25 0.61 -1.99
N VAL A 139 13.21 1.36 -0.90
CA VAL A 139 12.19 2.38 -0.61
C VAL A 139 12.83 3.75 -0.61
N ARG A 140 12.17 4.74 -1.23
CA ARG A 140 12.53 6.16 -1.16
C ARG A 140 11.27 6.97 -0.85
N SER A 141 11.32 7.81 0.17
CA SER A 141 10.25 8.73 0.60
C SER A 141 10.66 10.20 0.51
#